data_AF-A0A8X7BWA7-F1
#
_entry.id   AF-A0A8X7BWA7-F1
#
_cell.length_a   1.000
_cell.length_b   1.000
_cell.length_c   1.000
_cell.angle_alpha   90.00
_cell.angle_beta   90.00
_cell.angle_gamma   90.00
#
_symmetry.space_group_name_H-M   'P 1'
#
loop_
_entity.id
_entity.type
_entity.pdbx_description
1 polymer ?
#
loop_
_entity_poly.entity_id
_entity_poly.type
_entity_poly.pdbx_seq_one_letter_code
_entity_poly.pdbx_strand_id
1 'polypeptide(L)'
;MHHLLGIEHRYRGSSRCRVCGRAMQRISPQIGMKNRGSTRQERGKQYSCSAVLRPVILTLRIVGVCVLPSLGCRIWAMSVTLFRLLYLGSCISNMVLNNSFAFEYISVVLTTVSSLLASSLLNFSSAELRKAVDKLDYTIKQLPAGKGSLKSCFRRIVGLTLIGWLYLVLRLIAAICVVDNAPAQQQFQSIFYRKPPDHFSDIASYVCVALVASLEVFFIQGALIFTPVLFMSVCMILAEAYAEHNRVIVNLVGPTEDLGVEFNRVRSFHEKLCSLVTYMDSIFGKVIFFWFLFLVVTVCMDITQLFTDDTLLKNKTQDDVFFFSLKVIYSVLSFLGTCATAANVSQQAHDSLPTVHALTLRTNRMDLDTKLQVQFFLNRLTSPTVGLSGWNFFTINKGFILNVSAALVTYTVVVIQMNPKAMRVIHHLVAQTVNNGTNNNGNSDSTETNGNSTNSSSY
;
A
#
# COMPACT_ATOMS: atom_id res chain seq x y z
N MET A 1 -18.39 -37.55 20.84
CA MET A 1 -18.88 -37.19 19.50
C MET A 1 -17.72 -37.25 18.52
N HIS A 2 -17.55 -38.42 17.93
CA HIS A 2 -16.56 -38.78 16.92
C HIS A 2 -17.11 -38.49 15.51
N HIS A 3 -16.21 -38.51 14.51
CA HIS A 3 -16.42 -38.46 13.05
C HIS A 3 -16.47 -37.07 12.39
N LEU A 4 -15.35 -36.68 11.77
CA LEU A 4 -15.23 -36.42 10.32
C LEU A 4 -13.81 -35.93 9.99
N LEU A 5 -12.91 -36.87 9.70
CA LEU A 5 -11.66 -36.62 8.98
C LEU A 5 -11.71 -37.46 7.71
N GLY A 6 -11.95 -36.79 6.59
CA GLY A 6 -11.85 -37.34 5.24
C GLY A 6 -10.39 -37.45 4.83
N ILE A 7 -10.03 -38.67 4.43
CA ILE A 7 -8.70 -39.15 4.08
C ILE A 7 -8.39 -38.79 2.62
N GLU A 8 -7.35 -38.00 2.36
CA GLU A 8 -6.73 -37.92 1.03
C GLU A 8 -5.55 -38.89 0.95
N HIS A 9 -5.74 -39.94 0.16
CA HIS A 9 -4.77 -40.99 -0.10
C HIS A 9 -3.65 -40.51 -1.03
N ARG A 10 -2.41 -40.70 -0.58
CA ARG A 10 -1.21 -40.69 -1.44
C ARG A 10 -1.33 -41.77 -2.52
N TYR A 11 -1.31 -41.37 -3.78
CA TYR A 11 -0.97 -42.26 -4.89
C TYR A 11 0.48 -41.99 -5.31
N ARG A 12 1.38 -42.90 -4.93
CA ARG A 12 2.79 -42.94 -5.34
C ARG A 12 2.98 -44.20 -6.19
N GLY A 13 2.62 -44.11 -7.48
CA GLY A 13 2.82 -45.18 -8.46
C GLY A 13 4.19 -45.06 -9.11
N SER A 14 5.16 -45.81 -8.60
CA SER A 14 6.47 -46.04 -9.20
C SER A 14 6.38 -47.23 -10.15
N SER A 15 6.33 -47.00 -11.46
CA SER A 15 6.53 -48.03 -12.48
C SER A 15 7.90 -47.88 -13.14
N ARG A 16 8.83 -48.72 -12.69
CA ARG A 16 10.07 -49.05 -13.40
C ARG A 16 9.72 -49.92 -14.60
N CYS A 17 9.83 -49.41 -15.83
CA CYS A 17 9.97 -50.26 -17.00
C CYS A 17 11.44 -50.63 -17.20
N ARG A 18 11.74 -51.91 -16.95
CA ARG A 18 12.88 -52.62 -17.54
C ARG A 18 12.56 -52.92 -19.01
N VAL A 19 13.61 -53.25 -19.75
CA VAL A 19 13.64 -53.79 -21.13
C VAL A 19 13.89 -52.74 -22.20
N CYS A 20 15.18 -52.50 -22.47
CA CYS A 20 15.74 -52.54 -23.82
C CYS A 20 17.27 -52.59 -23.71
N GLY A 21 17.83 -53.80 -23.75
CA GLY A 21 19.24 -54.02 -23.98
C GLY A 21 19.50 -53.98 -25.48
N ARG A 22 20.19 -52.94 -25.95
CA ARG A 22 20.93 -52.98 -27.21
C ARG A 22 22.33 -52.43 -26.97
N ALA A 23 23.29 -53.29 -27.24
CA ALA A 23 24.71 -53.03 -27.21
C ALA A 23 25.05 -51.89 -28.17
N MET A 24 25.78 -50.88 -27.69
CA MET A 24 26.49 -49.95 -28.54
C MET A 24 27.92 -49.77 -28.01
N GLN A 25 28.84 -49.90 -28.95
CA GLN A 25 30.26 -50.10 -28.78
C GLN A 25 30.96 -48.97 -28.01
N ARG A 26 31.87 -49.39 -27.13
CA ARG A 26 33.01 -48.61 -26.65
C ARG A 26 33.84 -48.13 -27.83
N ILE A 27 33.93 -46.81 -28.01
CA ILE A 27 35.14 -46.15 -28.52
C ILE A 27 35.40 -44.91 -27.65
N SER A 28 36.55 -44.93 -27.01
CA SER A 28 37.32 -43.80 -26.47
C SER A 28 38.79 -44.14 -26.78
N PRO A 29 39.77 -43.22 -26.76
CA PRO A 29 39.74 -41.81 -26.33
C PRO A 29 40.55 -40.84 -27.25
N GLN A 30 40.35 -39.51 -27.13
CA GLN A 30 41.41 -38.48 -27.30
C GLN A 30 41.01 -37.25 -26.45
N ILE A 31 41.71 -36.95 -25.35
CA ILE A 31 42.89 -36.07 -25.23
C ILE A 31 42.64 -34.66 -25.78
N GLY A 32 42.56 -33.65 -24.90
CA GLY A 32 42.66 -32.25 -25.33
C GLY A 32 42.21 -31.20 -24.30
N MET A 33 43.18 -30.61 -23.61
CA MET A 33 43.14 -29.30 -22.94
C MET A 33 42.26 -29.13 -21.69
N LYS A 34 42.89 -29.42 -20.55
CA LYS A 34 42.52 -28.97 -19.21
C LYS A 34 42.79 -27.46 -19.08
N ASN A 35 41.82 -26.64 -19.50
CA ASN A 35 41.89 -25.20 -19.30
C ASN A 35 41.66 -24.89 -17.81
N ARG A 36 42.75 -24.56 -17.08
CA ARG A 36 42.72 -24.06 -15.70
C ARG A 36 42.17 -22.63 -15.69
N GLY A 37 40.88 -22.49 -16.01
CA GLY A 37 40.14 -21.27 -15.77
C GLY A 37 39.78 -21.18 -14.30
N SER A 38 40.37 -20.23 -13.59
CA SER A 38 40.06 -19.88 -12.21
C SER A 38 38.56 -19.65 -12.02
N THR A 39 37.84 -20.69 -11.61
CA THR A 39 36.46 -20.63 -11.09
C THR A 39 36.51 -20.06 -9.68
N ARG A 40 36.93 -18.80 -9.54
CA ARG A 40 36.53 -17.97 -8.40
C ARG A 40 35.06 -17.63 -8.64
N GLN A 41 34.23 -18.67 -8.48
CA GLN A 41 32.78 -18.59 -8.53
C GLN A 41 32.40 -17.71 -7.35
N GLU A 42 32.35 -16.40 -7.59
CA GLU A 42 31.74 -15.45 -6.67
C GLU A 42 30.36 -16.01 -6.35
N ARG A 43 30.23 -16.60 -5.15
CA ARG A 43 28.94 -16.87 -4.51
C ARG A 43 28.33 -15.52 -4.18
N GLY A 44 28.00 -14.75 -5.22
CA GLY A 44 27.23 -13.53 -5.11
C GLY A 44 25.89 -13.95 -4.51
N LYS A 45 25.66 -13.52 -3.28
CA LYS A 45 24.43 -13.77 -2.53
C LYS A 45 23.24 -13.51 -3.45
N GLN A 46 22.54 -14.57 -3.86
CA GLN A 46 21.31 -14.44 -4.63
C GLN A 46 20.28 -13.75 -3.74
N TYR A 47 19.82 -12.57 -4.14
CA TYR A 47 18.77 -11.86 -3.46
C TYR A 47 17.46 -12.61 -3.67
N SER A 48 16.92 -13.18 -2.59
CA SER A 48 15.58 -13.77 -2.56
C SER A 48 14.53 -12.66 -2.46
N CYS A 49 13.42 -12.78 -3.18
CA CYS A 49 12.25 -11.91 -3.03
C CYS A 49 11.77 -11.87 -1.58
N SER A 50 11.82 -12.99 -0.86
CA SER A 50 11.49 -13.03 0.57
C SER A 50 12.41 -12.16 1.42
N ALA A 51 13.67 -11.98 1.02
CA ALA A 51 14.59 -11.07 1.69
C ALA A 51 14.23 -9.60 1.42
N VAL A 52 13.69 -9.30 0.23
CA VAL A 52 13.24 -7.95 -0.14
C VAL A 52 12.00 -7.53 0.64
N LEU A 53 11.03 -8.45 0.82
CA LEU A 53 9.81 -8.19 1.60
C LEU A 53 9.98 -8.29 3.12
N ARG A 54 11.10 -8.87 3.60
CA ARG A 54 11.37 -9.08 5.02
C ARG A 54 11.14 -7.86 5.92
N PRO A 55 11.59 -6.63 5.61
CA PRO A 55 11.36 -5.46 6.48
C PRO A 55 9.87 -5.17 6.70
N VAL A 56 9.05 -5.27 5.65
CA VAL A 56 7.61 -5.03 5.74
C VAL A 56 6.91 -6.14 6.51
N ILE A 57 7.27 -7.40 6.24
CA ILE A 57 6.71 -8.57 6.93
C ILE A 57 7.04 -8.52 8.44
N LEU A 58 8.28 -8.15 8.79
CA LEU A 58 8.70 -8.00 10.17
C LEU A 58 7.93 -6.86 10.87
N THR A 59 7.73 -5.76 10.17
CA THR A 59 6.95 -4.62 10.67
C THR A 59 5.48 -4.99 10.91
N LEU A 60 4.83 -5.68 9.97
CA LEU A 60 3.47 -6.20 10.15
C LEU A 60 3.37 -7.16 11.33
N ARG A 61 4.37 -8.02 11.53
CA ARG A 61 4.43 -8.91 12.69
C ARG A 61 4.49 -8.14 14.00
N ILE A 62 5.31 -7.08 14.08
CA ILE A 62 5.42 -6.23 15.27
C ILE A 62 4.05 -5.61 15.62
N VAL A 63 3.34 -5.12 14.60
CA VAL A 63 2.02 -4.49 14.74
C VAL A 63 0.87 -5.49 14.94
N GLY A 64 1.17 -6.80 14.97
CA GLY A 64 0.17 -7.84 15.28
C GLY A 64 -0.57 -8.39 14.07
N VAL A 65 -0.08 -8.16 12.85
CA VAL A 65 -0.64 -8.74 11.62
C VAL A 65 0.19 -9.98 11.22
N CYS A 66 -0.42 -11.16 11.30
CA CYS A 66 0.25 -12.43 11.00
C CYS A 66 0.27 -12.70 9.49
N VAL A 67 1.40 -12.41 8.83
CA VAL A 67 1.61 -12.73 7.40
C VAL A 67 2.17 -14.14 7.19
N LEU A 68 2.99 -14.63 8.13
CA LEU A 68 3.65 -15.94 8.02
C LEU A 68 3.22 -16.86 9.18
N PRO A 69 2.80 -18.11 8.89
CA PRO A 69 2.29 -19.02 9.89
C PRO A 69 3.46 -19.51 10.78
N SER A 70 3.62 -18.87 11.94
CA SER A 70 4.34 -19.42 13.08
C SER A 70 3.43 -19.42 14.30
N LEU A 71 3.55 -20.41 15.17
CA LEU A 71 2.68 -20.53 16.36
C LEU A 71 2.70 -19.24 17.20
N GLY A 72 3.90 -18.70 17.46
CA GLY A 72 4.07 -17.45 18.21
C GLY A 72 3.44 -16.23 17.49
N CYS A 73 3.57 -16.14 16.16
CA CYS A 73 2.88 -15.07 15.41
C CYS A 73 1.36 -15.16 15.51
N ARG A 74 0.80 -16.37 15.50
CA ARG A 74 -0.64 -16.57 15.59
C ARG A 74 -1.17 -16.16 16.95
N ILE A 75 -0.51 -16.58 18.03
CA ILE A 75 -0.89 -16.19 19.40
C ILE A 75 -0.83 -14.66 19.53
N TRP A 76 0.26 -14.03 19.07
CA TRP A 76 0.40 -12.57 19.09
C TRP A 76 -0.70 -11.85 18.29
N ALA A 77 -0.98 -12.31 17.08
CA ALA A 77 -2.04 -11.71 16.26
C ALA A 77 -3.43 -11.89 16.89
N MET A 78 -3.69 -13.01 17.56
CA MET A 78 -4.93 -13.23 18.30
C MET A 78 -5.04 -12.28 19.51
N SER A 79 -3.95 -12.06 20.26
CA SER A 79 -3.92 -11.10 21.36
C SER A 79 -4.18 -9.67 20.88
N VAL A 80 -3.56 -9.25 19.78
CA VAL A 80 -3.80 -7.91 19.21
C VAL A 80 -5.22 -7.78 18.64
N THR A 81 -5.75 -8.84 18.01
CA THR A 81 -7.14 -8.86 17.52
C THR A 81 -8.13 -8.76 18.69
N LEU A 82 -7.88 -9.48 19.79
CA LEU A 82 -8.68 -9.37 21.00
C LEU A 82 -8.64 -7.96 21.59
N PHE A 83 -7.46 -7.34 21.68
CA PHE A 83 -7.33 -5.94 22.11
C PHE A 83 -8.18 -5.00 21.25
N ARG A 84 -8.12 -5.12 19.92
CA ARG A 84 -8.92 -4.30 19.00
C ARG A 84 -10.42 -4.53 19.14
N LEU A 85 -10.85 -5.77 19.39
CA LEU A 85 -12.27 -6.10 19.64
C LEU A 85 -12.76 -5.50 20.96
N LEU A 86 -11.95 -5.56 22.02
CA LEU A 86 -12.26 -4.94 23.31
C LEU A 86 -12.33 -3.41 23.17
N TYR A 87 -11.37 -2.81 22.46
CA TYR A 87 -11.38 -1.38 22.17
C TYR A 87 -12.62 -0.96 21.36
N LEU A 88 -12.96 -1.71 20.31
CA LEU A 88 -14.17 -1.49 19.53
C LEU A 88 -15.44 -1.57 20.40
N GLY A 89 -15.53 -2.59 21.26
CA GLY A 89 -16.64 -2.74 22.21
C GLY A 89 -16.75 -1.55 23.16
N SER A 90 -15.62 -1.05 23.64
CA SER A 90 -15.54 0.19 24.41
C SER A 90 -16.14 1.35 23.60
N CYS A 91 -15.61 1.66 22.41
CA CYS A 91 -16.09 2.77 21.59
C CYS A 91 -17.60 2.71 21.28
N ILE A 92 -18.13 1.52 20.98
CA ILE A 92 -19.57 1.34 20.75
C ILE A 92 -20.36 1.59 22.04
N SER A 93 -19.90 1.09 23.18
CA SER A 93 -20.50 1.37 24.48
C SER A 93 -20.52 2.87 24.77
N ASN A 94 -19.44 3.61 24.42
CA ASN A 94 -19.39 5.07 24.55
C ASN A 94 -20.51 5.76 23.77
N MET A 95 -20.61 5.37 22.49
CA MET A 95 -21.56 5.95 21.56
C MET A 95 -23.01 5.74 22.04
N VAL A 96 -23.30 4.56 22.59
CA VAL A 96 -24.62 4.22 23.12
C VAL A 96 -24.92 4.96 24.43
N LEU A 97 -23.98 4.99 25.38
CA LEU A 97 -24.21 5.58 26.70
C LEU A 97 -24.33 7.10 26.68
N ASN A 98 -23.54 7.78 25.86
CA ASN A 98 -23.56 9.24 25.80
C ASN A 98 -24.67 9.81 24.91
N ASN A 99 -25.43 8.96 24.23
CA ASN A 99 -26.51 9.32 23.29
C ASN A 99 -26.12 10.44 22.30
N SER A 100 -24.82 10.55 22.01
CA SER A 100 -24.23 11.59 21.16
C SER A 100 -23.56 10.88 20.00
N PHE A 101 -24.21 10.95 18.83
CA PHE A 101 -23.64 10.51 17.56
C PHE A 101 -22.60 11.53 17.08
N ALA A 102 -21.56 11.76 17.89
CA ALA A 102 -20.44 12.58 17.45
C ALA A 102 -19.71 11.85 16.31
N PHE A 103 -19.48 12.57 15.21
CA PHE A 103 -18.77 12.07 14.02
C PHE A 103 -17.41 11.44 14.37
N GLU A 104 -16.77 11.94 15.42
CA GLU A 104 -15.50 11.42 15.93
C GLU A 104 -15.59 9.94 16.33
N TYR A 105 -16.62 9.55 17.10
CA TYR A 105 -16.80 8.15 17.51
C TYR A 105 -17.07 7.23 16.32
N ILE A 106 -17.86 7.69 15.35
CA ILE A 106 -18.12 6.93 14.13
C ILE A 106 -16.82 6.73 13.35
N SER A 107 -15.98 7.77 13.24
CA SER A 107 -14.67 7.69 12.58
C SER A 107 -13.73 6.70 13.27
N VAL A 108 -13.67 6.70 14.61
CA VAL A 108 -12.85 5.76 15.41
C VAL A 108 -13.35 4.32 15.28
N VAL A 109 -14.67 4.11 15.37
CA VAL A 109 -15.30 2.80 15.17
C VAL A 109 -15.00 2.27 13.78
N LEU A 110 -15.18 3.10 12.74
CA LEU A 110 -14.92 2.73 11.35
C LEU A 110 -13.44 2.36 11.12
N THR A 111 -12.54 3.16 11.67
CA THR A 111 -11.09 2.93 11.61
C THR A 111 -10.71 1.61 12.29
N THR A 112 -11.30 1.33 13.45
CA THR A 112 -11.05 0.09 14.21
C THR A 112 -11.59 -1.14 13.47
N VAL A 113 -12.81 -1.06 12.93
CA VAL A 113 -13.42 -2.11 12.11
C VAL A 113 -12.59 -2.37 10.86
N SER A 114 -12.12 -1.31 10.18
CA SER A 114 -11.22 -1.43 9.02
C SER A 114 -9.93 -2.16 9.37
N SER A 115 -9.30 -1.80 10.48
CA SER A 115 -8.06 -2.44 10.96
C SER A 115 -8.26 -3.93 11.31
N LEU A 116 -9.39 -4.25 11.96
CA LEU A 116 -9.80 -5.62 12.27
C LEU A 116 -10.04 -6.45 11.01
N LEU A 117 -10.79 -5.92 10.04
CA LEU A 117 -11.07 -6.59 8.77
C LEU A 117 -9.81 -6.80 7.95
N ALA A 118 -8.98 -5.78 7.78
CA ALA A 118 -7.71 -5.88 7.07
C ALA A 118 -6.80 -6.95 7.68
N SER A 119 -6.67 -6.95 9.01
CA SER A 119 -5.84 -7.91 9.72
C SER A 119 -6.40 -9.33 9.66
N SER A 120 -7.72 -9.49 9.78
CA SER A 120 -8.38 -10.79 9.72
C SER A 120 -8.28 -11.39 8.31
N LEU A 121 -8.56 -10.61 7.27
CA LEU A 121 -8.44 -11.06 5.88
C LEU A 121 -7.01 -11.45 5.50
N LEU A 122 -6.01 -10.68 5.96
CA LEU A 122 -4.60 -11.03 5.78
C LEU A 122 -4.21 -12.29 6.56
N ASN A 123 -4.70 -12.46 7.79
CA ASN A 123 -4.43 -13.64 8.59
C ASN A 123 -5.03 -14.91 7.96
N PHE A 124 -6.29 -14.84 7.49
CA PHE A 124 -6.93 -15.94 6.76
C PHE A 124 -6.20 -16.27 5.45
N SER A 125 -5.65 -15.26 4.78
CA SER A 125 -4.92 -15.44 3.51
C SER A 125 -3.43 -15.71 3.68
N SER A 126 -2.91 -15.82 4.91
CA SER A 126 -1.47 -15.90 5.19
C SER A 126 -0.78 -17.11 4.53
N ALA A 127 -1.45 -18.25 4.47
CA ALA A 127 -0.92 -19.45 3.81
C ALA A 127 -0.81 -19.27 2.29
N GLU A 128 -1.83 -18.68 1.67
CA GLU A 128 -1.85 -18.40 0.23
C GLU A 128 -0.85 -17.30 -0.13
N LEU A 129 -0.75 -16.25 0.68
CA LEU A 129 0.23 -15.20 0.51
C LEU A 129 1.67 -15.73 0.57
N ARG A 130 1.96 -16.66 1.48
CA ARG A 130 3.26 -17.34 1.53
C ARG A 130 3.55 -18.09 0.22
N LYS A 131 2.59 -18.90 -0.25
CA LYS A 131 2.72 -19.61 -1.53
C LYS A 131 2.92 -18.63 -2.69
N ALA A 132 2.24 -17.48 -2.67
CA ALA A 132 2.37 -16.45 -3.69
C ALA A 132 3.76 -15.80 -3.68
N VAL A 133 4.31 -15.50 -2.51
CA VAL A 133 5.68 -14.99 -2.35
C VAL A 133 6.71 -16.02 -2.79
N ASP A 134 6.51 -17.30 -2.47
CA ASP A 134 7.41 -18.38 -2.90
C ASP A 134 7.38 -18.57 -4.43
N LYS A 135 6.19 -18.50 -5.04
CA LYS A 135 6.02 -18.48 -6.51
C LYS A 135 6.70 -17.26 -7.14
N LEU A 136 6.54 -16.08 -6.53
CA LEU A 136 7.18 -14.85 -6.99
C LEU A 136 8.71 -14.96 -6.93
N ASP A 137 9.26 -15.49 -5.83
CA ASP A 137 10.69 -15.74 -5.69
C ASP A 137 11.22 -16.72 -6.76
N TYR A 138 10.49 -17.80 -7.00
CA TYR A 138 10.83 -18.77 -8.05
C TYR A 138 10.83 -18.14 -9.45
N THR A 139 9.80 -17.34 -9.77
CA THR A 139 9.72 -16.64 -11.06
C THR A 139 10.85 -15.62 -11.21
N ILE A 140 11.15 -14.83 -10.16
CA ILE A 140 12.25 -13.85 -10.19
C ILE A 140 13.61 -14.52 -10.37
N LYS A 141 13.83 -15.70 -9.77
CA LYS A 141 15.07 -16.47 -9.97
C LYS A 141 15.29 -16.95 -11.40
N GLN A 142 14.26 -17.00 -12.23
CA GLN A 142 14.39 -17.35 -13.66
C GLN A 142 14.85 -16.17 -14.53
N LEU A 143 14.89 -14.94 -13.99
CA LEU A 143 15.31 -13.75 -14.74
C LEU A 143 16.84 -13.71 -14.91
N PRO A 144 17.36 -13.55 -16.15
CA PRO A 144 18.79 -13.61 -16.43
C PRO A 144 19.60 -12.41 -15.92
N ALA A 145 18.98 -11.25 -15.63
CA ALA A 145 19.70 -9.97 -15.41
C ALA A 145 19.41 -9.24 -14.08
N GLY A 146 18.63 -9.82 -13.16
CA GLY A 146 17.91 -9.03 -12.13
C GLY A 146 18.68 -8.51 -10.90
N LYS A 147 19.99 -8.72 -10.74
CA LYS A 147 20.66 -8.41 -9.45
C LYS A 147 20.66 -6.92 -9.09
N GLY A 148 20.94 -6.04 -10.05
CA GLY A 148 21.03 -4.59 -9.81
C GLY A 148 19.66 -3.95 -9.54
N SER A 149 18.68 -4.38 -10.32
CA SER A 149 17.30 -3.90 -10.25
C SER A 149 16.62 -4.27 -8.91
N LEU A 150 16.76 -5.52 -8.45
CA LEU A 150 16.23 -5.96 -7.15
C LEU A 150 16.80 -5.16 -5.96
N LYS A 151 18.09 -4.78 -6.01
CA LYS A 151 18.71 -3.95 -4.98
C LYS A 151 18.10 -2.54 -4.94
N SER A 152 17.73 -1.99 -6.09
CA SER A 152 17.01 -0.71 -6.17
C SER A 152 15.60 -0.84 -5.57
N CYS A 153 14.87 -1.89 -5.95
CA CYS A 153 13.55 -2.19 -5.41
C CYS A 153 13.58 -2.37 -3.88
N PHE A 154 14.58 -3.10 -3.35
CA PHE A 154 14.77 -3.25 -1.91
C PHE A 154 14.97 -1.90 -1.19
N ARG A 155 15.81 -1.01 -1.72
CA ARG A 155 16.01 0.32 -1.14
C ARG A 155 14.71 1.13 -1.09
N ARG A 156 13.88 1.05 -2.15
CA ARG A 156 12.57 1.71 -2.20
C ARG A 156 11.61 1.15 -1.16
N ILE A 157 11.53 -0.17 -1.01
CA ILE A 157 10.67 -0.85 -0.03
C ILE A 157 11.10 -0.54 1.41
N VAL A 158 12.41 -0.55 1.68
CA VAL A 158 12.94 -0.14 2.99
C VAL A 158 12.60 1.33 3.26
N GLY A 159 12.79 2.22 2.28
CA GLY A 159 12.40 3.63 2.41
C GLY A 159 10.91 3.81 2.71
N LEU A 160 10.03 3.10 1.99
CA LEU A 160 8.58 3.13 2.23
C LEU A 160 8.22 2.62 3.63
N THR A 161 8.91 1.59 4.11
CA THR A 161 8.71 1.05 5.47
C THR A 161 9.15 2.06 6.53
N LEU A 162 10.30 2.73 6.33
CA LEU A 162 10.82 3.75 7.24
C LEU A 162 9.89 4.97 7.29
N ILE A 163 9.35 5.41 6.16
CA ILE A 163 8.35 6.48 6.10
C ILE A 163 7.10 6.09 6.89
N GLY A 164 6.63 4.84 6.77
CA GLY A 164 5.51 4.33 7.56
C GLY A 164 5.77 4.36 9.07
N TRP A 165 6.98 3.98 9.50
CA TRP A 165 7.38 4.07 10.91
C TRP A 165 7.51 5.52 11.40
N LEU A 166 8.12 6.40 10.61
CA LEU A 166 8.22 7.83 10.94
C LEU A 166 6.83 8.44 11.13
N TYR A 167 5.91 8.15 10.23
CA TYR A 167 4.53 8.60 10.34
C TYR A 167 3.83 8.04 11.60
N LEU A 168 4.02 6.75 11.92
CA LEU A 168 3.47 6.15 13.13
C LEU A 168 4.01 6.82 14.41
N VAL A 169 5.31 7.13 14.44
CA VAL A 169 5.94 7.83 15.57
C VAL A 169 5.43 9.27 15.69
N LEU A 170 5.35 10.01 14.59
CA LEU A 170 4.78 11.36 14.58
C LEU A 170 3.33 11.36 15.08
N ARG A 171 2.54 10.36 14.67
CA ARG A 171 1.16 10.21 15.11
C ARG A 171 1.06 9.83 16.59
N LEU A 172 1.99 9.03 17.10
CA LEU A 172 2.08 8.71 18.52
C LEU A 172 2.41 9.95 19.35
N ILE A 173 3.37 10.76 18.91
CA ILE A 173 3.72 12.02 19.56
C ILE A 173 2.51 12.96 19.57
N ALA A 174 1.84 13.13 18.43
CA ALA A 174 0.63 13.95 18.34
C ALA A 174 -0.48 13.47 19.28
N ALA A 175 -0.71 12.16 19.37
CA ALA A 175 -1.69 11.59 20.29
C ALA A 175 -1.34 11.86 21.77
N ILE A 176 -0.06 11.77 22.14
CA ILE A 176 0.39 12.08 23.50
C ILE A 176 0.21 13.58 23.79
N CYS A 177 0.55 14.48 22.86
CA CYS A 177 0.32 15.92 23.03
C CYS A 177 -1.16 16.26 23.20
N VAL A 178 -2.06 15.61 22.44
CA VAL A 178 -3.51 15.79 22.59
C VAL A 178 -3.99 15.32 23.97
N VAL A 179 -3.46 14.21 24.48
CA VAL A 179 -3.76 13.73 25.83
C VAL A 179 -3.25 14.71 26.90
N ASP A 180 -2.08 15.34 26.69
CA ASP A 180 -1.48 16.29 27.62
C ASP A 180 -2.28 17.59 27.79
N ASN A 181 -2.91 18.05 26.71
CA ASN A 181 -3.69 19.29 26.71
C ASN A 181 -5.08 19.17 27.35
N ALA A 182 -5.55 17.95 27.63
CA ALA A 182 -6.88 17.71 28.16
C ALA A 182 -6.84 17.28 29.64
N PRO A 183 -7.81 17.71 30.48
CA PRO A 183 -7.84 17.31 31.88
C PRO A 183 -7.96 15.78 32.01
N ALA A 184 -7.04 15.17 32.76
CA ALA A 184 -6.88 13.72 32.88
C ALA A 184 -8.18 13.00 33.27
N GLN A 185 -9.01 13.62 34.14
CA GLN A 185 -10.30 13.05 34.56
C GLN A 185 -11.29 12.93 33.40
N GLN A 186 -11.35 13.94 32.52
CA GLN A 186 -12.27 13.92 31.37
C GLN A 186 -11.84 12.87 30.34
N GLN A 187 -10.53 12.75 30.09
CA GLN A 187 -9.97 11.73 29.20
C GLN A 187 -10.12 10.31 29.76
N PHE A 188 -9.92 10.14 31.07
CA PHE A 188 -10.16 8.84 31.70
C PHE A 188 -11.63 8.45 31.59
N GLN A 189 -12.55 9.39 31.82
CA GLN A 189 -13.97 9.15 31.72
C GLN A 189 -14.42 8.87 30.27
N SER A 190 -13.82 9.51 29.26
CA SER A 190 -14.13 9.26 27.85
C SER A 190 -13.72 7.86 27.40
N ILE A 191 -12.61 7.33 27.92
CA ILE A 191 -12.09 6.00 27.57
C ILE A 191 -12.76 4.89 28.41
N PHE A 192 -12.88 5.05 29.73
CA PHE A 192 -13.25 3.98 30.65
C PHE A 192 -14.70 4.02 31.17
N TYR A 193 -15.53 4.98 30.77
CA TYR A 193 -16.94 5.17 31.23
C TYR A 193 -17.14 5.37 32.73
N ARG A 194 -16.05 5.54 33.49
CA ARG A 194 -16.12 5.63 34.94
C ARG A 194 -15.24 6.77 35.40
N LYS A 195 -15.69 7.48 36.43
CA LYS A 195 -14.80 8.36 37.19
C LYS A 195 -13.63 7.51 37.71
N PRO A 196 -12.39 8.03 37.63
CA PRO A 196 -11.27 7.33 38.25
C PRO A 196 -11.61 7.08 39.73
N PRO A 197 -11.24 5.92 40.30
CA PRO A 197 -11.46 5.67 41.73
C PRO A 197 -10.81 6.78 42.57
N ASP A 198 -11.44 7.21 43.66
CA ASP A 198 -10.93 8.33 44.48
C ASP A 198 -9.51 8.12 45.04
N HIS A 199 -9.03 6.86 45.05
CA HIS A 199 -7.69 6.47 45.47
C HIS A 199 -6.62 6.55 44.36
N PHE A 200 -7.00 6.78 43.10
CA PHE A 200 -6.06 6.90 41.99
C PHE A 200 -5.42 8.29 41.97
N SER A 201 -4.09 8.35 42.01
CA SER A 201 -3.36 9.59 41.74
C SER A 201 -3.59 10.03 40.30
N ASP A 202 -3.70 11.35 40.06
CA ASP A 202 -3.86 11.93 38.72
C ASP A 202 -2.78 11.45 37.73
N ILE A 203 -1.55 11.26 38.22
CA ILE A 203 -0.43 10.73 37.44
C ILE A 203 -0.75 9.31 36.95
N ALA A 204 -1.30 8.46 37.80
CA ALA A 204 -1.64 7.08 37.43
C ALA A 204 -2.76 7.04 36.38
N SER A 205 -3.79 7.89 36.51
CA SER A 205 -4.84 8.03 35.51
C SER A 205 -4.29 8.52 34.17
N TYR A 206 -3.39 9.50 34.18
CA TYR A 206 -2.72 10.00 32.97
C TYR A 206 -1.89 8.90 32.28
N VAL A 207 -1.05 8.18 33.03
CA VAL A 207 -0.24 7.09 32.45
C VAL A 207 -1.13 5.99 31.85
N CYS A 208 -2.25 5.64 32.49
CA CYS A 208 -3.19 4.67 31.94
C CYS A 208 -3.82 5.14 30.62
N VAL A 209 -4.29 6.39 30.55
CA VAL A 209 -4.87 6.98 29.32
C VAL A 209 -3.83 7.03 28.21
N ALA A 210 -2.64 7.56 28.49
CA ALA A 210 -1.54 7.66 27.53
C ALA A 210 -1.11 6.28 27.01
N LEU A 211 -1.09 5.26 27.87
CA LEU A 211 -0.80 3.88 27.48
C LEU A 211 -1.86 3.32 26.53
N VAL A 212 -3.15 3.47 26.85
CA VAL A 212 -4.24 2.97 25.98
C VAL A 212 -4.22 3.67 24.63
N ALA A 213 -4.09 5.01 24.61
CA ALA A 213 -3.97 5.79 23.37
C ALA A 213 -2.73 5.37 22.55
N SER A 214 -1.60 5.11 23.21
CA SER A 214 -0.39 4.62 22.55
C SER A 214 -0.58 3.24 21.91
N LEU A 215 -1.23 2.32 22.63
CA LEU A 215 -1.54 0.98 22.12
C LEU A 215 -2.56 1.03 20.98
N GLU A 216 -3.55 1.92 21.06
CA GLU A 216 -4.50 2.18 19.98
C GLU A 216 -3.76 2.64 18.71
N VAL A 217 -2.96 3.71 18.79
CA VAL A 217 -2.19 4.23 17.66
C VAL A 217 -1.29 3.13 17.11
N PHE A 218 -0.54 2.44 17.97
CA PHE A 218 0.40 1.43 17.55
C PHE A 218 -0.26 0.24 16.84
N PHE A 219 -1.32 -0.34 17.42
CA PHE A 219 -1.95 -1.54 16.87
C PHE A 219 -2.98 -1.23 15.79
N ILE A 220 -3.84 -0.23 15.97
CA ILE A 220 -4.91 0.06 15.02
C ILE A 220 -4.34 0.79 13.80
N GLN A 221 -3.68 1.94 14.02
CA GLN A 221 -3.13 2.75 12.93
C GLN A 221 -1.96 2.03 12.27
N GLY A 222 -1.09 1.37 13.05
CA GLY A 222 -0.01 0.58 12.48
C GLY A 222 -0.50 -0.43 11.44
N ALA A 223 -1.58 -1.17 11.74
CA ALA A 223 -2.07 -2.19 10.80
C ALA A 223 -2.66 -1.56 9.54
N LEU A 224 -3.33 -0.41 9.68
CA LEU A 224 -3.84 0.36 8.55
C LEU A 224 -2.73 0.94 7.69
N ILE A 225 -1.60 1.36 8.26
CA ILE A 225 -0.45 1.90 7.54
C ILE A 225 0.32 0.79 6.82
N PHE A 226 0.64 -0.31 7.51
CA PHE A 226 1.55 -1.31 6.95
C PHE A 226 0.89 -2.31 5.99
N THR A 227 -0.44 -2.43 6.03
CA THR A 227 -1.20 -3.22 5.04
C THR A 227 -1.05 -2.70 3.60
N PRO A 228 -1.34 -1.42 3.31
CA PRO A 228 -1.10 -0.85 1.98
C PRO A 228 0.38 -0.79 1.64
N VAL A 229 1.28 -0.60 2.61
CA VAL A 229 2.75 -0.69 2.38
C VAL A 229 3.16 -2.07 1.88
N LEU A 230 2.61 -3.15 2.44
CA LEU A 230 2.83 -4.51 1.92
C LEU A 230 2.34 -4.66 0.49
N PHE A 231 1.11 -4.21 0.21
CA PHE A 231 0.54 -4.25 -1.13
C PHE A 231 1.40 -3.46 -2.14
N MET A 232 1.77 -2.22 -1.81
CA MET A 232 2.67 -1.38 -2.61
C MET A 232 4.01 -2.07 -2.88
N SER A 233 4.56 -2.75 -1.87
CA SER A 233 5.84 -3.47 -2.00
C SER A 233 5.74 -4.66 -2.97
N VAL A 234 4.66 -5.44 -2.89
CA VAL A 234 4.39 -6.55 -3.84
C VAL A 234 4.21 -5.99 -5.25
N CYS A 235 3.47 -4.89 -5.41
CA CYS A 235 3.29 -4.22 -6.70
C CYS A 235 4.62 -3.73 -7.28
N MET A 236 5.48 -3.10 -6.47
CA MET A 236 6.81 -2.65 -6.92
C MET A 236 7.68 -3.80 -7.41
N ILE A 237 7.65 -4.96 -6.74
CA ILE A 237 8.40 -6.14 -7.15
C ILE A 237 7.86 -6.72 -8.46
N LEU A 238 6.53 -6.80 -8.60
CA LEU A 238 5.89 -7.26 -9.84
C LEU A 238 6.20 -6.32 -11.01
N ALA A 239 6.08 -5.01 -10.81
CA ALA A 239 6.40 -4.01 -11.84
C ALA A 239 7.86 -4.10 -12.29
N GLU A 240 8.78 -4.32 -11.35
CA GLU A 240 10.20 -4.50 -11.66
C GLU A 240 10.46 -5.82 -12.41
N ALA A 241 9.75 -6.91 -12.07
CA ALA A 241 9.84 -8.18 -12.79
C ALA A 241 9.35 -8.05 -14.24
N TYR A 242 8.29 -7.27 -14.48
CA TYR A 242 7.86 -6.92 -15.85
C TYR A 242 8.87 -6.02 -16.56
N ALA A 243 9.43 -5.02 -15.89
CA ALA A 243 10.43 -4.14 -16.50
C ALA A 243 11.68 -4.92 -16.95
N GLU A 244 12.17 -5.85 -16.13
CA GLU A 244 13.27 -6.75 -16.51
C GLU A 244 12.89 -7.68 -17.66
N HIS A 245 11.65 -8.20 -17.66
CA HIS A 245 11.13 -8.98 -18.77
C HIS A 245 11.10 -8.18 -20.08
N ASN A 246 10.65 -6.93 -20.04
CA ASN A 246 10.60 -6.04 -21.20
C ASN A 246 12.00 -5.75 -21.74
N ARG A 247 13.01 -5.60 -20.87
CA ARG A 247 14.41 -5.49 -21.29
C ARG A 247 14.89 -6.72 -22.04
N VAL A 248 14.53 -7.93 -21.59
CA VAL A 248 14.85 -9.17 -22.30
C VAL A 248 14.19 -9.20 -23.68
N ILE A 249 12.93 -8.78 -23.79
CA ILE A 249 12.22 -8.67 -25.08
C ILE A 249 12.94 -7.70 -26.02
N VAL A 250 13.33 -6.53 -25.55
CA VAL A 250 14.05 -5.53 -26.36
C VAL A 250 15.39 -6.08 -26.87
N ASN A 251 16.12 -6.80 -26.03
CA ASN A 251 17.40 -7.41 -26.42
C ASN A 251 17.23 -8.54 -27.45
N LEU A 252 16.09 -9.23 -27.45
CA LEU A 252 15.76 -10.26 -28.44
C LEU A 252 15.42 -9.69 -29.83
N VAL A 253 15.19 -8.39 -29.96
CA VAL A 253 14.99 -7.73 -31.27
C VAL A 253 16.29 -7.67 -32.09
N GLY A 254 17.43 -8.02 -31.49
CA GLY A 254 18.72 -8.11 -32.17
C GLY A 254 18.82 -9.23 -33.22
N PRO A 255 19.90 -9.26 -34.03
CA PRO A 255 20.13 -10.30 -35.04
C PRO A 255 20.56 -11.62 -34.36
N THR A 256 19.60 -12.39 -33.87
CA THR A 256 19.84 -13.74 -33.34
C THR A 256 19.23 -14.79 -34.25
N GLU A 257 20.04 -15.78 -34.66
CA GLU A 257 19.63 -16.87 -35.56
C GLU A 257 18.60 -17.83 -34.92
N ASP A 258 18.49 -17.87 -33.58
CA ASP A 258 17.62 -18.82 -32.84
C ASP A 258 16.42 -18.13 -32.14
N LEU A 259 15.73 -17.25 -32.87
CA LEU A 259 14.67 -16.39 -32.30
C LEU A 259 13.46 -17.19 -31.78
N GLY A 260 13.10 -18.30 -32.42
CA GLY A 260 11.88 -19.06 -32.09
C GLY A 260 11.92 -19.70 -30.70
N VAL A 261 13.05 -20.30 -30.31
CA VAL A 261 13.18 -20.97 -29.00
C VAL A 261 13.19 -19.94 -27.87
N GLU A 262 13.95 -18.85 -28.03
CA GLU A 262 14.02 -17.78 -27.03
C GLU A 262 12.68 -17.04 -26.90
N PHE A 263 11.95 -16.83 -28.00
CA PHE A 263 10.63 -16.21 -27.95
C PHE A 263 9.61 -17.04 -27.16
N ASN A 264 9.61 -18.37 -27.32
CA ASN A 264 8.76 -19.25 -26.55
C ASN A 264 9.07 -19.19 -25.04
N ARG A 265 10.35 -19.09 -24.68
CA ARG A 265 10.78 -18.91 -23.30
C ARG A 265 10.26 -17.59 -22.72
N VAL A 266 10.37 -16.50 -23.47
CA VAL A 266 9.86 -15.18 -23.08
C VAL A 266 8.35 -15.21 -22.90
N ARG A 267 7.60 -15.73 -23.87
CA ARG A 267 6.16 -15.85 -23.78
C ARG A 267 5.73 -16.67 -22.54
N SER A 268 6.34 -17.83 -22.32
CA SER A 268 6.05 -18.67 -21.15
C SER A 268 6.31 -17.93 -19.84
N PHE A 269 7.37 -17.11 -19.81
CA PHE A 269 7.68 -16.29 -18.65
C PHE A 269 6.62 -15.18 -18.41
N HIS A 270 6.20 -14.49 -19.47
CA HIS A 270 5.12 -13.50 -19.38
C HIS A 270 3.82 -14.12 -18.85
N GLU A 271 3.42 -15.27 -19.37
CA GLU A 271 2.22 -15.99 -18.93
C GLU A 271 2.30 -16.38 -17.44
N LYS A 272 3.48 -16.80 -16.96
CA LYS A 272 3.72 -17.06 -15.54
C LYS A 272 3.58 -15.79 -14.69
N LEU A 273 4.09 -14.65 -15.15
CA LEU A 273 3.92 -13.37 -14.45
C LEU A 273 2.44 -12.96 -14.40
N CYS A 274 1.70 -13.05 -15.51
CA CYS A 274 0.28 -12.73 -15.53
C CYS A 274 -0.52 -13.64 -14.61
N SER A 275 -0.25 -14.95 -14.62
CA SER A 275 -0.86 -15.89 -13.68
C SER A 275 -0.56 -15.53 -12.22
N LEU A 276 0.67 -15.07 -11.94
CA LEU A 276 1.07 -14.64 -10.61
C LEU A 276 0.38 -13.34 -10.18
N VAL A 277 0.21 -12.36 -11.08
CA VAL A 277 -0.56 -11.14 -10.81
C VAL A 277 -2.00 -11.49 -10.48
N THR A 278 -2.67 -12.33 -11.29
CA THR A 278 -4.04 -12.79 -11.01
C THR A 278 -4.13 -13.52 -9.66
N TYR A 279 -3.13 -14.33 -9.33
CA TYR A 279 -3.08 -15.02 -8.04
C TYR A 279 -2.90 -14.04 -6.87
N MET A 280 -2.01 -13.06 -6.98
CA MET A 280 -1.86 -11.99 -5.99
C MET A 280 -3.14 -11.14 -5.86
N ASP A 281 -3.81 -10.87 -6.97
CA ASP A 281 -5.06 -10.14 -7.00
C ASP A 281 -6.17 -10.87 -6.25
N SER A 282 -6.26 -12.20 -6.40
CA SER A 282 -7.24 -13.01 -5.67
C SER A 282 -7.06 -12.94 -4.14
N ILE A 283 -5.83 -12.69 -3.68
CA ILE A 283 -5.46 -12.57 -2.26
C ILE A 283 -5.70 -11.14 -1.77
N PHE A 284 -5.12 -10.15 -2.43
CA PHE A 284 -5.16 -8.76 -2.00
C PHE A 284 -6.44 -8.04 -2.40
N GLY A 285 -7.14 -8.47 -3.44
CA GLY A 285 -8.30 -7.76 -4.00
C GLY A 285 -9.40 -7.53 -2.96
N LYS A 286 -9.67 -8.51 -2.09
CA LYS A 286 -10.63 -8.36 -0.98
C LYS A 286 -10.13 -7.35 0.07
N VAL A 287 -8.87 -7.47 0.48
CA VAL A 287 -8.25 -6.58 1.48
C VAL A 287 -8.27 -5.14 0.98
N ILE A 288 -7.87 -4.94 -0.27
CA ILE A 288 -7.78 -3.64 -0.92
C ILE A 288 -9.16 -3.04 -1.16
N PHE A 289 -10.15 -3.84 -1.54
CA PHE A 289 -11.53 -3.38 -1.67
C PHE A 289 -12.07 -2.77 -0.37
N PHE A 290 -12.00 -3.51 0.74
CA PHE A 290 -12.48 -3.00 2.03
C PHE A 290 -11.64 -1.81 2.49
N TRP A 291 -10.32 -1.87 2.31
CA TRP A 291 -9.44 -0.77 2.67
C TRP A 291 -9.78 0.52 1.91
N PHE A 292 -10.02 0.46 0.59
CA PHE A 292 -10.47 1.61 -0.20
C PHE A 292 -11.84 2.11 0.24
N LEU A 293 -12.79 1.22 0.49
CA LEU A 293 -14.13 1.60 0.99
C LEU A 293 -14.01 2.39 2.29
N PHE A 294 -13.25 1.88 3.26
CA PHE A 294 -13.03 2.57 4.53
C PHE A 294 -12.24 3.86 4.37
N LEU A 295 -11.23 3.90 3.50
CA LEU A 295 -10.47 5.11 3.22
C LEU A 295 -11.38 6.21 2.67
N VAL A 296 -12.21 5.90 1.67
CA VAL A 296 -13.13 6.88 1.08
C VAL A 296 -14.13 7.39 2.11
N VAL A 297 -14.78 6.50 2.86
CA VAL A 297 -15.74 6.91 3.90
C VAL A 297 -15.05 7.74 4.98
N THR A 298 -13.84 7.36 5.41
CA THR A 298 -13.09 8.13 6.41
C THR A 298 -12.72 9.51 5.90
N VAL A 299 -12.25 9.63 4.65
CA VAL A 299 -11.95 10.93 4.04
C VAL A 299 -13.20 11.79 3.94
N CYS A 300 -14.35 11.24 3.55
CA CYS A 300 -15.61 11.98 3.51
C CYS A 300 -16.03 12.47 4.91
N MET A 301 -15.88 11.64 5.94
CA MET A 301 -16.14 12.01 7.33
C MET A 301 -15.18 13.11 7.81
N ASP A 302 -13.89 12.99 7.49
CA ASP A 302 -12.87 13.98 7.87
C ASP A 302 -13.12 15.33 7.21
N ILE A 303 -13.49 15.34 5.92
CA ILE A 303 -13.90 16.54 5.20
C ILE A 303 -15.14 17.17 5.85
N THR A 304 -16.13 16.36 6.20
CA THR A 304 -17.34 16.85 6.86
C THR A 304 -17.01 17.47 8.22
N GLN A 305 -16.23 16.76 9.04
CA GLN A 305 -15.81 17.24 10.36
C GLN A 305 -15.03 18.55 10.26
N LEU A 306 -14.13 18.67 9.28
CA LEU A 306 -13.35 19.88 9.05
C LEU A 306 -14.22 21.12 8.81
N PHE A 307 -15.35 20.97 8.12
CA PHE A 307 -16.25 22.10 7.83
C PHE A 307 -17.34 22.28 8.88
N THR A 308 -17.76 21.23 9.58
CA THR A 308 -18.81 21.31 10.60
C THR A 308 -18.29 21.85 11.94
N ASP A 309 -17.03 21.56 12.29
CA ASP A 309 -16.50 21.92 13.60
C ASP A 309 -15.91 23.34 13.62
N ASP A 310 -16.67 24.28 14.17
CA ASP A 310 -16.26 25.68 14.33
C ASP A 310 -14.98 25.82 15.19
N THR A 311 -14.68 24.82 16.04
CA THR A 311 -13.52 24.84 16.95
C THR A 311 -12.20 24.60 16.21
N LEU A 312 -12.20 23.70 15.23
CA LEU A 312 -11.05 23.43 14.37
C LEU A 312 -10.70 24.66 13.52
N LEU A 313 -11.71 25.35 12.98
CA LEU A 313 -11.50 26.58 12.20
C LEU A 313 -11.08 27.77 13.06
N LYS A 314 -11.50 27.84 14.33
CA LYS A 314 -11.13 28.92 15.26
C LYS A 314 -9.78 28.72 15.95
N ASN A 315 -9.00 27.71 15.57
CA ASN A 315 -7.58 27.61 15.89
C ASN A 315 -7.26 27.63 17.40
N LYS A 316 -8.17 27.07 18.23
CA LYS A 316 -8.03 27.21 19.70
C LYS A 316 -6.97 26.27 20.30
N THR A 317 -6.56 25.23 19.57
CA THR A 317 -5.55 24.23 19.95
C THR A 317 -4.71 23.85 18.73
N GLN A 318 -3.46 24.31 18.67
CA GLN A 318 -2.52 24.08 17.57
C GLN A 318 -2.29 22.57 17.29
N ASP A 319 -2.41 21.74 18.33
CA ASP A 319 -2.14 20.30 18.26
C ASP A 319 -3.24 19.50 17.53
N ASP A 320 -4.50 19.92 17.63
CA ASP A 320 -5.61 19.25 16.94
C ASP A 320 -5.52 19.44 15.42
N VAL A 321 -5.12 20.64 15.00
CA VAL A 321 -4.85 20.95 13.58
C VAL A 321 -3.70 20.10 13.04
N PHE A 322 -2.64 19.91 13.83
CA PHE A 322 -1.51 19.06 13.45
C PHE A 322 -1.93 17.59 13.33
N PHE A 323 -2.68 17.05 14.30
CA PHE A 323 -3.18 15.68 14.27
C PHE A 323 -4.10 15.43 13.06
N PHE A 324 -5.03 16.36 12.81
CA PHE A 324 -5.91 16.31 11.65
C PHE A 324 -5.13 16.35 10.33
N SER A 325 -4.15 17.25 10.22
CA SER A 325 -3.31 17.38 9.03
C SER A 325 -2.54 16.08 8.73
N LEU A 326 -2.00 15.42 9.76
CA LEU A 326 -1.34 14.11 9.61
C LEU A 326 -2.31 13.06 9.05
N LYS A 327 -3.55 13.02 9.52
CA LYS A 327 -4.58 12.10 9.04
C LYS A 327 -4.88 12.29 7.56
N VAL A 328 -5.07 13.54 7.12
CA VAL A 328 -5.34 13.88 5.71
C VAL A 328 -4.15 13.54 4.82
N ILE A 329 -2.93 13.92 5.22
CA ILE A 329 -1.69 13.62 4.48
C ILE A 329 -1.56 12.10 4.27
N TYR A 330 -1.80 11.31 5.31
CA TYR A 330 -1.76 9.87 5.22
C TYR A 330 -2.82 9.30 4.26
N SER A 331 -4.07 9.74 4.37
CA SER A 331 -5.14 9.27 3.48
C SER A 331 -4.81 9.54 2.02
N VAL A 332 -4.32 10.74 1.70
CA VAL A 332 -3.91 11.12 0.33
C VAL A 332 -2.71 10.31 -0.13
N LEU A 333 -1.63 10.24 0.65
CA LEU A 333 -0.42 9.52 0.27
C LEU A 333 -0.65 8.03 0.13
N SER A 334 -1.44 7.42 1.02
CA SER A 334 -1.74 5.99 0.95
C SER A 334 -2.65 5.69 -0.24
N PHE A 335 -3.66 6.52 -0.52
CA PHE A 335 -4.52 6.39 -1.69
C PHE A 335 -3.72 6.51 -2.99
N LEU A 336 -2.94 7.58 -3.15
CA LEU A 336 -2.14 7.81 -4.35
C LEU A 336 -1.04 6.76 -4.51
N GLY A 337 -0.35 6.40 -3.43
CA GLY A 337 0.73 5.42 -3.46
C GLY A 337 0.25 4.02 -3.86
N THR A 338 -0.85 3.55 -3.26
CA THR A 338 -1.44 2.24 -3.61
C THR A 338 -1.92 2.22 -5.06
N CYS A 339 -2.63 3.26 -5.49
CA CYS A 339 -3.09 3.32 -6.88
C CYS A 339 -1.95 3.47 -7.89
N ALA A 340 -0.95 4.32 -7.61
CA ALA A 340 0.16 4.55 -8.52
C ALA A 340 1.04 3.30 -8.68
N THR A 341 1.31 2.58 -7.59
CA THR A 341 2.08 1.33 -7.66
C THR A 341 1.33 0.22 -8.38
N ALA A 342 0.03 0.06 -8.14
CA ALA A 342 -0.80 -0.91 -8.87
C ALA A 342 -0.93 -0.55 -10.36
N ALA A 343 -1.16 0.72 -10.70
CA ALA A 343 -1.22 1.19 -12.08
C ALA A 343 0.13 1.01 -12.80
N ASN A 344 1.25 1.17 -12.09
CA ASN A 344 2.58 0.93 -12.65
C ASN A 344 2.78 -0.54 -13.03
N VAL A 345 2.26 -1.51 -12.25
CA VAL A 345 2.30 -2.94 -12.65
C VAL A 345 1.60 -3.13 -13.99
N SER A 346 0.39 -2.58 -14.13
CA SER A 346 -0.37 -2.68 -15.37
C SER A 346 0.34 -1.99 -16.53
N GLN A 347 0.91 -0.81 -16.32
CA GLN A 347 1.68 -0.10 -17.34
C GLN A 347 2.90 -0.93 -17.79
N GLN A 348 3.68 -1.46 -16.87
CA GLN A 348 4.85 -2.28 -17.19
C GLN A 348 4.47 -3.59 -17.89
N ALA A 349 3.31 -4.17 -17.59
CA ALA A 349 2.84 -5.37 -18.28
C ALA A 349 2.53 -5.13 -19.77
N HIS A 350 2.12 -3.91 -20.15
CA HIS A 350 1.79 -3.56 -21.54
C HIS A 350 2.92 -2.80 -22.26
N ASP A 351 3.98 -2.39 -21.58
CA ASP A 351 5.10 -1.64 -22.16
C ASP A 351 5.89 -2.46 -23.21
N SER A 352 5.78 -3.80 -23.19
CA SER A 352 6.32 -4.67 -24.24
C SER A 352 5.54 -4.63 -25.57
N LEU A 353 4.30 -4.15 -25.57
CA LEU A 353 3.41 -4.16 -26.74
C LEU A 353 4.03 -3.48 -27.98
N PRO A 354 4.53 -2.23 -27.92
CA PRO A 354 5.13 -1.58 -29.10
C PRO A 354 6.36 -2.33 -29.63
N THR A 355 7.16 -2.92 -28.75
CA THR A 355 8.36 -3.69 -29.12
C THR A 355 7.99 -4.99 -29.85
N VAL A 356 6.98 -5.71 -29.35
CA VAL A 356 6.47 -6.93 -29.98
C VAL A 356 5.76 -6.62 -31.31
N HIS A 357 5.05 -5.50 -31.38
CA HIS A 357 4.46 -5.02 -32.63
C HIS A 357 5.54 -4.71 -33.69
N ALA A 358 6.62 -4.03 -33.31
CA ALA A 358 7.75 -3.76 -34.21
C ALA A 358 8.42 -5.06 -34.71
N LEU A 359 8.52 -6.08 -33.86
CA LEU A 359 8.99 -7.42 -34.26
C LEU A 359 8.08 -8.06 -35.32
N THR A 360 6.76 -7.84 -35.21
CA THR A 360 5.75 -8.37 -36.13
C THR A 360 5.81 -7.70 -37.52
N LEU A 361 6.33 -6.48 -37.61
CA LEU A 361 6.55 -5.78 -38.87
C LEU A 361 7.84 -6.24 -39.58
N ARG A 362 8.85 -6.66 -38.82
CA ARG A 362 10.12 -7.19 -39.36
C ARG A 362 10.04 -8.65 -39.84
N THR A 363 8.87 -9.27 -39.71
CA THR A 363 8.67 -10.72 -39.86
C THR A 363 8.75 -11.24 -41.30
N ASN A 364 8.97 -10.41 -42.32
CA ASN A 364 9.18 -10.87 -43.70
C ASN A 364 10.37 -11.85 -43.86
N ARG A 365 11.26 -11.95 -42.87
CA ARG A 365 12.40 -12.88 -42.85
C ARG A 365 12.26 -14.04 -41.86
N MET A 366 11.14 -14.16 -41.15
CA MET A 366 10.95 -15.22 -40.15
C MET A 366 10.15 -16.38 -40.73
N ASP A 367 10.39 -17.56 -40.17
CA ASP A 367 9.58 -18.75 -40.43
C ASP A 367 8.10 -18.55 -40.03
N LEU A 368 7.20 -19.22 -40.73
CA LEU A 368 5.75 -19.08 -40.57
C LEU A 368 5.30 -19.41 -39.15
N ASP A 369 5.90 -20.43 -38.53
CA ASP A 369 5.58 -20.85 -37.16
C ASP A 369 5.94 -19.77 -36.14
N THR A 370 7.11 -19.12 -36.31
CA THR A 370 7.53 -18.01 -35.43
C THR A 370 6.61 -16.81 -35.60
N LYS A 371 6.19 -16.50 -36.84
CA LYS A 371 5.24 -15.43 -37.13
C LYS A 371 3.90 -15.64 -36.41
N LEU A 372 3.37 -16.86 -36.47
CA LEU A 372 2.13 -17.22 -35.76
C LEU A 372 2.30 -17.09 -34.25
N GLN A 373 3.41 -17.55 -33.68
CA GLN A 373 3.69 -17.43 -32.24
C GLN A 373 3.74 -15.98 -31.78
N VAL A 374 4.39 -15.09 -32.54
CA VAL A 374 4.46 -13.65 -32.26
C VAL A 374 3.07 -13.01 -32.35
N GLN A 375 2.28 -13.34 -33.37
CA GLN A 375 0.89 -12.88 -33.50
C GLN A 375 0.00 -13.33 -32.33
N PHE A 376 0.11 -14.59 -31.90
CA PHE A 376 -0.62 -15.07 -30.71
C PHE A 376 -0.19 -14.36 -29.43
N PHE A 377 1.10 -14.08 -29.28
CA PHE A 377 1.59 -13.32 -28.12
C PHE A 377 1.10 -11.87 -28.14
N LEU A 378 1.12 -11.22 -29.31
CA LEU A 378 0.58 -9.88 -29.50
C LEU A 378 -0.90 -9.84 -29.13
N ASN A 379 -1.71 -10.77 -29.65
CA ASN A 379 -3.13 -10.90 -29.31
C ASN A 379 -3.36 -11.12 -27.82
N ARG A 380 -2.43 -11.81 -27.14
CA ARG A 380 -2.48 -12.03 -25.68
C ARG A 380 -2.14 -10.76 -24.91
N LEU A 381 -1.17 -9.97 -25.36
CA LEU A 381 -0.80 -8.67 -24.79
C LEU A 381 -1.90 -7.60 -24.99
N THR A 382 -2.68 -7.69 -26.06
CA THR A 382 -3.84 -6.83 -26.31
C THR A 382 -5.12 -7.33 -25.63
N SER A 383 -5.10 -8.55 -25.08
CA SER A 383 -6.22 -9.16 -24.34
C SER A 383 -6.45 -8.45 -22.98
N PRO A 384 -7.48 -8.80 -22.19
CA PRO A 384 -7.96 -7.93 -21.11
C PRO A 384 -6.85 -7.57 -20.13
N THR A 385 -6.94 -6.33 -19.64
CA THR A 385 -5.87 -5.64 -18.91
C THR A 385 -5.35 -6.49 -17.76
N VAL A 386 -4.08 -6.90 -17.86
CA VAL A 386 -3.35 -7.44 -16.71
C VAL A 386 -3.21 -6.31 -15.70
N GLY A 387 -3.95 -6.41 -14.60
CA GLY A 387 -4.08 -5.36 -13.61
C GLY A 387 -4.57 -5.92 -12.30
N LEU A 388 -4.32 -5.16 -11.23
CA LEU A 388 -4.85 -5.46 -9.90
C LEU A 388 -6.23 -4.80 -9.77
N SER A 389 -7.14 -5.52 -9.13
CA SER A 389 -8.54 -5.15 -8.95
C SER A 389 -8.93 -5.08 -7.48
N GLY A 390 -9.92 -4.25 -7.17
CA GLY A 390 -10.61 -4.28 -5.88
C GLY A 390 -11.71 -5.34 -5.91
N TRP A 391 -11.36 -6.60 -5.62
CA TRP A 391 -12.31 -7.71 -5.55
C TRP A 391 -13.17 -7.85 -6.83
N ASN A 392 -12.57 -7.63 -8.01
CA ASN A 392 -13.22 -7.59 -9.32
C ASN A 392 -14.31 -6.52 -9.51
N PHE A 393 -14.54 -5.61 -8.55
CA PHE A 393 -15.50 -4.50 -8.72
C PHE A 393 -14.92 -3.36 -9.57
N PHE A 394 -13.63 -3.09 -9.43
CA PHE A 394 -12.92 -2.06 -10.18
C PHE A 394 -11.48 -2.46 -10.44
N THR A 395 -10.95 -2.06 -11.59
CA THR A 395 -9.52 -2.22 -11.92
C THR A 395 -8.76 -0.96 -11.52
N ILE A 396 -7.66 -1.11 -10.80
CA ILE A 396 -6.84 0.02 -10.33
C ILE A 396 -5.97 0.50 -11.49
N ASN A 397 -6.48 1.48 -12.23
CA ASN A 397 -5.78 2.14 -13.33
C ASN A 397 -5.70 3.66 -13.08
N LYS A 398 -4.98 4.39 -13.95
CA LYS A 398 -4.87 5.86 -13.85
C LYS A 398 -6.22 6.57 -13.93
N GLY A 399 -7.17 6.02 -14.70
CA GLY A 399 -8.53 6.55 -14.81
C GLY A 399 -9.31 6.43 -13.49
N PHE A 400 -9.16 5.33 -12.76
CA PHE A 400 -9.76 5.13 -11.45
C PHE A 400 -9.27 6.18 -10.44
N ILE A 401 -7.97 6.50 -10.44
CA ILE A 401 -7.39 7.55 -9.60
C ILE A 401 -8.07 8.89 -9.85
N LEU A 402 -8.18 9.27 -11.13
CA LEU A 402 -8.82 10.53 -11.53
C LEU A 402 -10.30 10.56 -11.14
N ASN A 403 -11.02 9.47 -11.36
CA ASN A 403 -12.45 9.37 -11.03
C ASN A 403 -12.71 9.52 -9.53
N VAL A 404 -11.96 8.79 -8.68
CA VAL A 404 -12.11 8.91 -7.22
C VAL A 404 -11.68 10.29 -6.73
N SER A 405 -10.60 10.86 -7.27
CA SER A 405 -10.16 12.21 -6.89
C SER A 405 -11.21 13.26 -7.28
N ALA A 406 -11.78 13.18 -8.49
CA ALA A 406 -12.85 14.06 -8.94
C ALA A 406 -14.12 13.92 -8.10
N ALA A 407 -14.48 12.70 -7.70
CA ALA A 407 -15.60 12.46 -6.80
C ALA A 407 -15.37 13.07 -5.41
N LEU A 408 -14.17 12.92 -4.83
CA LEU A 408 -13.81 13.53 -3.54
C LEU A 408 -13.82 15.06 -3.61
N VAL A 409 -13.31 15.65 -4.69
CA VAL A 409 -13.36 17.10 -4.91
C VAL A 409 -14.81 17.58 -5.03
N THR A 410 -15.63 16.90 -5.83
CA THR A 410 -17.07 17.22 -5.97
C THR A 410 -17.77 17.15 -4.61
N TYR A 411 -17.54 16.09 -3.84
CA TYR A 411 -18.09 15.95 -2.49
C TYR A 411 -17.65 17.10 -1.57
N THR A 412 -16.37 17.46 -1.60
CA THR A 412 -15.83 18.58 -0.81
C THR A 412 -16.55 19.89 -1.14
N VAL A 413 -16.73 20.18 -2.44
CA VAL A 413 -17.46 21.38 -2.89
C VAL A 413 -18.91 21.36 -2.39
N VAL A 414 -19.59 20.23 -2.49
CA VAL A 414 -20.98 20.09 -2.00
C VAL A 414 -21.07 20.30 -0.49
N VAL A 415 -20.15 19.73 0.29
CA VAL A 415 -20.10 19.93 1.76
C VAL A 415 -19.88 21.40 2.11
N ILE A 416 -18.98 22.09 1.40
CA ILE A 416 -18.74 23.52 1.57
C ILE A 416 -20.02 24.32 1.27
N GLN A 417 -20.72 24.00 0.18
CA GLN A 417 -21.93 24.70 -0.25
C GLN A 417 -23.10 24.49 0.72
N MET A 418 -23.26 23.28 1.26
CA MET A 418 -24.30 22.94 2.23
C MET A 418 -24.06 23.57 3.61
N ASN A 419 -22.86 24.08 3.88
CA ASN A 419 -22.52 24.70 5.14
C ASN A 419 -22.45 26.24 5.00
N PRO A 420 -23.52 26.98 5.37
CA PRO A 420 -23.58 28.45 5.20
C PRO A 420 -22.57 29.21 6.06
N LYS A 421 -21.94 28.57 7.04
CA LYS A 421 -20.83 29.14 7.83
C LYS A 421 -19.51 29.03 7.08
N ALA A 422 -19.21 27.85 6.51
CA ALA A 422 -18.01 27.65 5.69
C ALA A 422 -17.97 28.60 4.50
N MET A 423 -19.13 28.81 3.84
CA MET A 423 -19.25 29.76 2.74
C MET A 423 -18.90 31.20 3.16
N ARG A 424 -19.30 31.65 4.36
CA ARG A 424 -18.94 32.97 4.89
C ARG A 424 -17.43 33.13 5.12
N VAL A 425 -16.77 32.10 5.66
CA VAL A 425 -15.30 32.12 5.86
C VAL A 425 -14.58 32.23 4.51
N ILE A 426 -15.02 31.48 3.50
CA ILE A 426 -14.42 31.54 2.15
C ILE A 426 -14.64 32.92 1.54
N HIS A 427 -15.84 33.49 1.61
CA HIS A 427 -16.08 34.86 1.13
C HIS A 427 -15.17 35.89 1.80
N HIS A 428 -14.93 35.75 3.11
CA HIS A 428 -14.03 36.64 3.83
C HIS A 428 -12.56 36.47 3.38
N LEU A 429 -12.08 35.23 3.22
CA LEU A 429 -10.72 34.96 2.74
C LEU A 429 -10.51 35.43 1.29
N VAL A 430 -11.49 35.22 0.42
CA VAL A 430 -11.47 35.72 -0.97
C VAL A 430 -11.46 37.24 -0.98
N ALA A 431 -12.33 37.90 -0.19
CA ALA A 431 -12.36 39.36 -0.09
C ALA A 431 -11.04 39.94 0.45
N GLN A 432 -10.42 39.31 1.45
CA GLN A 432 -9.10 39.70 1.95
C GLN A 432 -8.01 39.55 0.88
N THR A 433 -8.04 38.46 0.11
CA THR A 433 -7.06 38.22 -0.95
C THR A 433 -7.21 39.23 -2.08
N VAL A 434 -8.45 39.55 -2.49
CA VAL A 434 -8.73 40.56 -3.51
C VAL A 434 -8.30 41.96 -3.03
N ASN A 435 -8.63 42.34 -1.79
CA ASN A 435 -8.25 43.65 -1.25
C ASN A 435 -6.73 43.82 -1.08
N ASN A 436 -6.02 42.77 -0.67
CA ASN A 436 -4.56 42.80 -0.57
C ASN A 436 -3.87 42.86 -1.94
N GLY A 437 -4.49 42.30 -2.99
CA GLY A 437 -4.01 42.43 -4.37
C GLY A 437 -4.11 43.85 -4.92
N THR A 438 -5.17 44.59 -4.56
CA THR A 438 -5.41 45.95 -5.07
C THR A 438 -4.50 47.00 -4.41
N ASN A 439 -4.17 46.87 -3.13
CA ASN A 439 -3.33 47.85 -2.42
C ASN A 439 -1.83 47.79 -2.78
N ASN A 440 -1.33 46.69 -3.36
CA ASN A 440 0.07 46.57 -3.76
C ASN A 440 0.41 47.18 -5.13
N ASN A 441 -0.59 47.63 -5.90
CA ASN A 441 -0.38 48.32 -7.19
C ASN A 441 -0.45 49.85 -7.10
N GLY A 442 -0.61 50.42 -5.91
CA GLY A 442 -0.85 51.85 -5.73
C GLY A 442 0.31 52.69 -5.18
N ASN A 443 1.49 52.12 -4.90
CA ASN A 443 2.55 52.86 -4.21
C ASN A 443 3.94 52.74 -4.87
N SER A 444 3.97 53.01 -6.18
CA SER A 444 5.19 53.34 -6.91
C SER A 444 4.95 54.63 -7.71
N ASP A 445 4.67 55.73 -7.01
CA ASP A 445 5.15 57.05 -7.39
C ASP A 445 4.77 58.10 -6.35
N SER A 446 5.81 58.76 -5.83
CA SER A 446 5.89 60.10 -5.22
C SER A 446 6.54 60.11 -3.84
N THR A 447 7.86 60.12 -3.88
CA THR A 447 8.67 60.77 -2.85
C THR A 447 8.44 62.26 -3.01
N GLU A 448 7.51 62.86 -2.26
CA GLU A 448 7.46 64.31 -2.11
C GLU A 448 7.35 64.73 -0.64
N THR A 449 8.47 65.27 -0.18
CA THR A 449 8.69 66.18 0.92
C THR A 449 7.57 67.22 1.11
N ASN A 450 6.96 67.25 2.28
CA ASN A 450 6.48 68.43 3.05
C ASN A 450 5.81 67.88 4.32
N GLY A 451 6.08 68.32 5.55
CA GLY A 451 6.20 69.69 6.02
C GLY A 451 5.00 69.96 6.94
N ASN A 452 5.25 70.05 8.26
CA ASN A 452 4.41 70.65 9.32
C ASN A 452 2.88 70.43 9.33
N SER A 453 2.33 69.96 10.44
CA SER A 453 1.64 70.81 11.44
C SER A 453 0.84 70.03 12.51
N THR A 454 0.80 70.68 13.66
CA THR A 454 0.12 70.45 14.95
C THR A 454 -1.42 70.39 14.90
N ASN A 455 -2.02 69.62 15.82
CA ASN A 455 -3.21 69.89 16.68
C ASN A 455 -3.90 68.55 17.04
N SER A 456 -3.92 68.08 18.29
CA SER A 456 -4.80 68.46 19.40
C SER A 456 -6.30 68.38 19.10
N SER A 457 -7.00 67.36 19.64
CA SER A 457 -8.16 67.50 20.56
C SER A 457 -9.01 66.23 20.64
N SER A 458 -9.18 65.75 21.87
CA SER A 458 -10.41 65.26 22.52
C SER A 458 -11.53 64.63 21.68
N TYR A 459 -11.89 63.37 21.97
CA TYR A 459 -12.94 62.97 22.93
C TYR A 459 -12.86 61.48 23.23
#